data_AF-A0AAW9I9M2-F1
#
_entry.id   AF-A0AAW9I9M2-F1
#
_cell.length_a   1.000
_cell.length_b   1.000
_cell.length_c   1.000
_cell.angle_alpha   90.00
_cell.angle_beta   90.00
_cell.angle_gamma   90.00
#
_symmetry.space_group_name_H-M   'P 1'
#
loop_
_entity.id
_entity.type
_entity.pdbx_description
1 polymer ?
#
loop_
_entity_poly.entity_id
_entity_poly.type
_entity_poly.pdbx_seq_one_letter_code
_entity_poly.pdbx_strand_id
1 'polypeptide(L)'
;MKFKIDKYLLKKTEELAFITVKKDGDFHLEGYEIPKEGLNVPIKNEVLVKGIKEKTAQEGLNSMSIADAMIYIIGIDPEFKYNPEYKKFLSSIEKKVNFNVRSYAGYMSRKYFELGEYTD
;
A
#
# COMPACT_ATOMS: atom_id res chain seq x y z
N MET A 1 11.64 16.61 13.12
CA MET A 1 13.07 16.42 12.80
C MET A 1 13.14 15.61 11.53
N LYS A 2 13.82 16.08 10.48
CA LYS A 2 14.11 15.25 9.29
C LYS A 2 15.41 14.48 9.57
N PHE A 3 15.28 13.22 9.97
CA PHE A 3 16.42 12.35 10.19
C PHE A 3 17.05 11.95 8.84
N LYS A 4 18.34 11.59 8.84
CA LYS A 4 19.02 11.11 7.61
C LYS A 4 18.33 9.87 7.02
N ILE A 5 17.69 9.07 7.88
CA ILE A 5 16.93 7.88 7.48
C ILE A 5 15.68 8.23 6.67
N ASP A 6 15.02 9.36 6.94
CA ASP A 6 13.82 9.80 6.21
C ASP A 6 14.13 10.01 4.73
N LYS A 7 15.30 10.58 4.41
CA LYS A 7 15.74 10.78 3.02
C LYS A 7 15.99 9.44 2.31
N TYR A 8 16.42 8.42 3.04
CA TYR A 8 16.62 7.07 2.51
C TYR A 8 15.28 6.34 2.30
N LEU A 9 14.39 6.41 3.30
CA LEU A 9 13.04 5.85 3.20
C LEU A 9 12.26 6.48 2.06
N LEU A 10 12.35 7.81 1.88
CA LEU A 10 11.72 8.50 0.75
C LEU A 10 12.16 7.97 -0.61
N LYS A 11 13.42 7.52 -0.79
CA LYS A 11 13.84 6.91 -2.06
C LYS A 11 13.10 5.60 -2.36
N LYS A 12 12.70 4.85 -1.34
CA LYS A 12 11.89 3.63 -1.52
C LYS A 12 10.48 3.94 -2.07
N THR A 13 10.03 5.20 -2.05
CA THR A 13 8.79 5.59 -2.74
C THR A 13 8.92 5.58 -4.27
N GLU A 14 10.13 5.61 -4.83
CA GLU A 14 10.36 5.52 -6.29
C GLU A 14 9.94 4.15 -6.86
N GLU A 15 9.84 3.14 -6.01
CA GLU A 15 9.38 1.78 -6.36
C GLU A 15 7.85 1.65 -6.36
N LEU A 16 7.15 2.73 -6.00
CA LEU A 16 5.69 2.78 -5.97
C LEU A 16 5.15 3.61 -7.15
N ALA A 17 4.15 3.06 -7.82
CA ALA A 17 3.27 3.82 -8.69
C ALA A 17 2.00 4.18 -7.92
N PHE A 18 1.37 5.29 -8.30
CA PHE A 18 0.06 5.68 -7.79
C PHE A 18 -0.96 5.58 -8.90
N ILE A 19 -2.09 4.94 -8.62
CA ILE A 19 -3.22 4.86 -9.54
C ILE A 19 -4.43 5.54 -8.91
N THR A 20 -5.19 6.27 -9.71
CA THR A 20 -6.42 6.91 -9.25
C THR A 20 -7.58 5.94 -9.42
N VAL A 21 -8.14 5.48 -8.30
CA VAL A 21 -9.38 4.70 -8.28
C VAL A 21 -10.54 5.67 -8.18
N LYS A 22 -11.37 5.70 -9.24
CA LYS A 22 -12.59 6.51 -9.28
C LYS A 22 -13.74 5.79 -8.58
N LYS A 23 -14.69 6.54 -8.03
CA LYS A 23 -15.89 6.01 -7.37
C LYS A 23 -16.75 5.12 -8.28
N ASP A 24 -16.79 5.42 -9.58
CA ASP A 24 -17.51 4.62 -10.59
C ASP A 24 -16.69 3.45 -11.16
N GLY A 25 -15.53 3.14 -10.57
CA GLY A 25 -14.74 1.97 -10.96
C GLY A 25 -15.29 0.68 -10.35
N ASP A 26 -14.90 -0.47 -10.93
CA ASP A 26 -15.22 -1.83 -10.45
C ASP A 26 -14.65 -2.18 -9.05
N PHE A 27 -14.03 -1.21 -8.37
CA PHE A 27 -13.37 -1.42 -7.09
C PHE A 27 -14.35 -1.21 -5.92
N HIS A 28 -15.06 -2.28 -5.55
CA HIS A 28 -15.95 -2.29 -4.39
C HIS A 28 -15.31 -3.02 -3.21
N LEU A 29 -14.98 -2.27 -2.16
CA LEU A 29 -14.63 -2.84 -0.86
C LEU A 29 -15.81 -2.68 0.10
N GLU A 30 -16.44 -3.79 0.48
CA GLU A 30 -17.53 -3.76 1.46
C GLU A 30 -17.09 -3.07 2.76
N GLY A 31 -17.79 -2.01 3.15
CA GLY A 31 -17.45 -1.20 4.33
C GLY A 31 -16.44 -0.08 4.09
N TYR A 32 -16.09 0.24 2.83
CA TYR A 32 -15.32 1.43 2.48
C TYR A 32 -15.89 2.09 1.22
N GLU A 33 -16.32 3.35 1.34
CA GLU A 33 -16.74 4.14 0.19
C GLU A 33 -15.59 5.00 -0.34
N ILE A 34 -15.30 4.89 -1.63
CA ILE A 34 -14.33 5.75 -2.31
C ILE A 34 -14.87 7.19 -2.33
N PRO A 35 -14.04 8.21 -2.00
CA PRO A 35 -14.42 9.61 -2.11
C PRO A 35 -14.89 9.97 -3.54
N LYS A 36 -15.79 10.95 -3.67
CA LYS A 36 -16.29 11.39 -4.98
C LYS A 36 -15.19 11.87 -5.94
N GLU A 37 -14.10 12.41 -5.40
CA GLU A 37 -12.94 12.88 -6.18
C GLU A 37 -12.01 11.74 -6.62
N GLY A 38 -12.28 10.50 -6.20
CA GLY A 38 -11.40 9.36 -6.35
C GLY A 38 -10.34 9.29 -5.26
N LEU A 39 -9.75 8.11 -5.10
CA LEU A 39 -8.64 7.85 -4.19
C LEU A 39 -7.41 7.47 -4.99
N ASN A 40 -6.32 8.19 -4.78
CA ASN A 40 -5.01 7.72 -5.25
C ASN A 40 -4.57 6.58 -4.33
N VAL A 41 -4.34 5.40 -4.89
CA VAL A 41 -3.85 4.25 -4.14
C VAL A 41 -2.45 3.88 -4.63
N PRO A 42 -1.52 3.55 -3.72
CA PRO A 42 -0.19 3.11 -4.10
C PRO A 42 -0.25 1.65 -4.58
N ILE A 43 0.64 1.31 -5.50
CA ILE A 43 0.92 -0.05 -5.94
C ILE A 43 2.42 -0.21 -6.19
N LYS A 44 2.98 -1.37 -5.81
CA LYS A 44 4.37 -1.69 -6.14
C LYS A 44 4.53 -1.88 -7.64
N ASN A 45 5.57 -1.28 -8.23
CA ASN A 45 5.83 -1.35 -9.67
C ASN A 45 5.88 -2.80 -10.18
N GLU A 46 6.47 -3.71 -9.40
CA GLU A 46 6.54 -5.14 -9.75
C GLU A 46 5.16 -5.79 -9.88
N VAL A 47 4.23 -5.46 -8.98
CA VAL A 47 2.86 -5.99 -8.98
C VAL A 47 2.08 -5.42 -10.16
N LEU A 48 2.27 -4.13 -10.45
CA LEU A 48 1.66 -3.49 -11.62
C LEU A 48 2.11 -4.16 -12.92
N VAL A 49 3.42 -4.38 -13.09
CA VAL A 49 3.98 -5.04 -14.28
C VAL A 49 3.46 -6.48 -14.42
N LYS A 50 3.35 -7.23 -13.32
CA LYS A 50 2.78 -8.58 -13.32
C LYS A 50 1.31 -8.58 -13.73
N GLY A 51 0.48 -7.69 -13.15
CA GLY A 51 -0.94 -7.58 -13.49
C GLY A 51 -1.19 -7.20 -14.96
N ILE A 52 -0.33 -6.37 -15.56
CA ILE A 52 -0.39 -6.05 -16.99
C ILE A 52 -0.03 -7.26 -17.85
N LYS A 53 1.03 -8.00 -17.48
CA LYS A 53 1.51 -9.17 -18.23
C LYS A 53 0.52 -10.33 -18.22
N GLU A 54 -0.16 -10.55 -17.09
CA GLU A 54 -1.08 -11.68 -16.92
C GLU A 54 -2.49 -11.41 -17.48
N LYS A 55 -2.77 -10.20 -18.00
CA LYS A 55 -4.10 -9.71 -18.44
C LYS A 55 -5.20 -9.78 -17.37
N THR A 56 -4.89 -10.29 -16.18
CA THR A 56 -5.66 -10.24 -14.95
C THR A 56 -5.46 -8.91 -14.25
N ALA A 57 -5.47 -7.79 -14.97
CA ALA A 57 -5.29 -6.46 -14.37
C ALA A 57 -6.31 -6.21 -13.25
N GLN A 58 -7.52 -6.78 -13.35
CA GLN A 58 -8.55 -6.72 -12.30
C GLN A 58 -8.26 -7.60 -11.07
N GLU A 59 -7.62 -8.76 -11.22
CA GLU A 59 -7.29 -9.67 -10.09
C GLU A 59 -5.91 -9.40 -9.49
N GLY A 60 -4.93 -8.95 -10.29
CA GLY A 60 -3.60 -8.53 -9.84
C GLY A 60 -3.60 -7.21 -9.06
N LEU A 61 -4.60 -6.36 -9.31
CA LEU A 61 -4.98 -5.21 -8.48
C LEU A 61 -5.83 -5.62 -7.26
N ASN A 62 -5.56 -6.81 -6.70
CA ASN A 62 -6.19 -7.29 -5.48
C ASN A 62 -6.08 -6.22 -4.37
N SER A 63 -7.18 -6.01 -3.63
CA SER A 63 -7.22 -5.17 -2.44
C SER A 63 -6.08 -5.46 -1.46
N MET A 64 -5.58 -6.71 -1.42
CA MET A 64 -4.42 -7.11 -0.63
C MET A 64 -3.10 -6.44 -1.09
N SER A 65 -2.86 -6.37 -2.40
CA SER A 65 -1.67 -5.73 -2.98
C SER A 65 -1.66 -4.23 -2.72
N ILE A 66 -2.84 -3.61 -2.83
CA ILE A 66 -3.05 -2.20 -2.51
C ILE A 66 -2.85 -1.96 -1.01
N ALA A 67 -3.37 -2.85 -0.15
CA ALA A 67 -3.17 -2.79 1.29
C ALA A 67 -1.69 -2.89 1.68
N ASP A 68 -0.93 -3.80 1.08
CA ASP A 68 0.53 -3.92 1.29
C ASP A 68 1.25 -2.62 0.91
N ALA A 69 0.95 -2.05 -0.26
CA ALA A 69 1.53 -0.78 -0.68
C ALA A 69 1.12 0.40 0.22
N MET A 70 -0.11 0.41 0.75
CA MET A 70 -0.56 1.41 1.73
C MET A 70 0.20 1.29 3.06
N ILE A 71 0.41 0.07 3.55
CA ILE A 71 1.22 -0.16 4.77
C ILE A 71 2.66 0.31 4.54
N TYR A 72 3.20 0.07 3.35
CA TYR A 72 4.54 0.48 2.96
C TYR A 72 4.72 2.01 2.98
N ILE A 73 3.82 2.77 2.32
CA ILE A 73 3.92 4.24 2.31
C ILE A 73 3.67 4.85 3.69
N ILE A 74 2.77 4.30 4.50
CA ILE A 74 2.54 4.75 5.89
C ILE A 74 3.81 4.57 6.73
N GLY A 75 4.57 3.48 6.51
CA GLY A 75 5.83 3.23 7.18
C GLY A 75 6.98 4.13 6.70
N ILE A 76 6.98 4.52 5.43
CA ILE A 76 8.01 5.37 4.81
C ILE A 76 7.80 6.86 5.09
N ASP A 77 6.57 7.33 4.87
CA ASP A 77 6.18 8.73 5.03
C ASP A 77 4.92 8.82 5.91
N PRO A 78 5.09 8.95 7.24
CA PRO A 78 3.98 9.08 8.17
C PRO A 78 3.12 10.34 7.96
N GLU A 79 3.69 11.39 7.35
CA GLU A 79 3.02 12.68 7.09
C GLU A 79 2.33 12.72 5.72
N PHE A 80 2.35 11.62 4.97
CA PHE A 80 1.76 11.55 3.64
C PHE A 80 0.26 11.89 3.66
N LYS A 81 -0.15 12.78 2.75
CA LYS A 81 -1.49 13.39 2.72
C LYS A 81 -2.67 12.41 2.73
N TYR A 82 -2.51 11.21 2.15
CA TYR A 82 -3.59 10.22 2.06
C TYR A 82 -3.55 9.16 3.16
N ASN A 83 -2.58 9.22 4.10
CA ASN A 83 -2.48 8.27 5.21
C ASN A 83 -3.76 8.15 6.05
N PRO A 84 -4.51 9.23 6.35
CA PRO A 84 -5.77 9.11 7.07
C PRO A 84 -6.80 8.23 6.35
N GLU A 85 -6.90 8.34 5.02
CA GLU A 85 -7.80 7.51 4.21
C GLU A 85 -7.30 6.08 4.09
N TYR A 86 -6.00 5.88 3.91
CA TYR A 86 -5.40 4.54 3.86
C TYR A 86 -5.63 3.78 5.16
N LYS A 87 -5.55 4.45 6.32
CA LYS A 87 -5.87 3.82 7.60
C LYS A 87 -7.32 3.34 7.68
N LYS A 88 -8.29 4.12 7.17
CA LYS A 88 -9.69 3.69 7.11
C LYS A 88 -9.87 2.48 6.21
N PHE A 89 -9.24 2.49 5.04
CA PHE A 89 -9.27 1.35 4.11
C PHE A 89 -8.70 0.08 4.75
N LEU A 90 -7.53 0.19 5.38
CA LEU A 90 -6.90 -0.92 6.09
C LEU A 90 -7.79 -1.43 7.23
N SER A 91 -8.41 -0.56 8.02
CA SER A 91 -9.35 -0.97 9.07
C SER A 91 -10.59 -1.70 8.54
N SER A 92 -11.10 -1.34 7.35
CA SER A 92 -12.20 -2.07 6.72
C SER A 92 -11.75 -3.47 6.27
N ILE A 93 -10.52 -3.60 5.74
CA ILE A 93 -9.92 -4.89 5.40
C ILE A 93 -9.70 -5.74 6.65
N GLU A 94 -9.13 -5.19 7.73
CA GLU A 94 -8.90 -5.92 8.98
C GLU A 94 -10.19 -6.60 9.48
N LYS A 95 -11.31 -5.87 9.43
CA LYS A 95 -12.63 -6.40 9.82
C LYS A 95 -13.16 -7.48 8.87
N LYS A 96 -12.93 -7.33 7.56
CA LYS A 96 -13.48 -8.25 6.56
C LYS A 96 -12.72 -9.58 6.49
N VAL A 97 -11.39 -9.54 6.58
CA VAL A 97 -10.54 -10.73 6.39
C VAL A 97 -9.85 -11.21 7.66
N ASN A 98 -10.23 -10.69 8.83
CA ASN A 98 -9.59 -10.97 10.13
C ASN A 98 -8.06 -10.81 10.07
N PHE A 99 -7.62 -9.80 9.33
CA PHE A 99 -6.22 -9.48 9.12
C PHE A 99 -5.75 -8.51 10.20
N ASN A 100 -4.50 -8.63 10.64
CA ASN A 100 -3.89 -7.68 11.57
C ASN A 100 -2.73 -6.96 10.88
N VAL A 101 -2.92 -5.67 10.62
CA VAL A 101 -1.95 -4.81 9.92
C VAL A 101 -0.62 -4.76 10.67
N ARG A 102 -0.63 -4.74 12.01
CA ARG A 102 0.61 -4.69 12.81
C ARG A 102 1.38 -6.01 12.71
N SER A 103 0.69 -7.14 12.81
CA SER A 103 1.33 -8.45 12.67
C SER A 103 1.95 -8.61 11.29
N TYR A 104 1.27 -8.14 10.24
CA TYR A 104 1.81 -8.15 8.89
C TYR A 104 3.03 -7.22 8.73
N ALA A 105 2.94 -5.99 9.25
CA ALA A 105 4.07 -5.06 9.23
C ALA A 105 5.30 -5.63 9.96
N GLY A 106 5.10 -6.30 11.10
CA GLY A 106 6.15 -6.99 11.84
C GLY A 106 6.77 -8.15 11.06
N TYR A 107 5.93 -8.97 10.41
CA TYR A 107 6.40 -10.05 9.52
C TYR A 107 7.24 -9.50 8.36
N MET A 108 6.76 -8.46 7.68
CA MET A 108 7.48 -7.85 6.57
C MET A 108 8.80 -7.21 7.02
N SER A 109 8.82 -6.53 8.16
CA SER A 109 10.04 -5.97 8.75
C SER A 109 11.10 -7.07 8.97
N ARG A 110 10.71 -8.20 9.57
CA ARG A 110 11.61 -9.34 9.77
C ARG A 110 12.07 -9.95 8.45
N LYS A 111 11.18 -10.09 7.47
CA LYS A 111 11.52 -10.61 6.15
C LYS A 111 12.56 -9.75 5.44
N TYR A 112 12.41 -8.42 5.46
CA TYR A 112 13.40 -7.51 4.87
C TYR A 112 14.73 -7.53 5.63
N PHE A 113 14.69 -7.68 6.96
CA PHE A 113 15.90 -7.87 7.76
C PHE A 113 16.64 -9.17 7.36
N GLU A 114 15.93 -10.28 7.21
CA GLU A 114 16.49 -11.57 6.79
C GLU A 114 17.01 -11.54 5.34
N LEU A 115 16.41 -10.74 4.47
CA LEU A 115 16.88 -10.53 3.08
C LEU A 115 18.17 -9.72 2.97
N GLY A 116 18.72 -9.23 4.08
CA GLY A 116 19.96 -8.46 4.05
C GLY A 116 19.78 -7.02 3.59
N GLU A 117 18.56 -6.48 3.54
CA GLU A 117 18.33 -5.05 3.34
C GLU A 117 18.59 -4.23 4.63
N TYR A 118 19.65 -4.57 5.36
CA TYR A 118 20.21 -3.71 6.38
C TYR A 118 21.47 -3.07 5.81
N THR A 119 21.59 -1.76 5.96
CA THR A 119 22.83 -1.04 5.67
C THR A 119 23.57 -0.82 6.98
N ASP A 120 24.91 -0.84 6.95
CA ASP A 120 25.77 -0.35 8.05
C ASP A 120 25.37 1.06 8.53
#